data_AF-A0AAV2I7A3-F1
#
_entry.id   AF-A0AAV2I7A3-F1
#
_cell.length_a   1.000
_cell.length_b   1.000
_cell.length_c   1.000
_cell.angle_alpha   90.00
_cell.angle_beta   90.00
_cell.angle_gamma   90.00
#
_symmetry.space_group_name_H-M   'P 1'
#
loop_
_entity.id
_entity.type
_entity.pdbx_description
1 polymer ?
#
loop_
_entity_poly.entity_id
_entity_poly.type
_entity_poly.pdbx_seq_one_letter_code
_entity_poly.pdbx_strand_id
1 'polypeptide(L)'
;FILNGYQVNGYIIIKAGTGCSAASGPGNGNESRTVYPCQEFLINSHEMLHMLNGAHVQQGFIRDRYMSINNDNIQPSLLFSYDAYLDDGNFYNTYFDPASTLMYGSKVSD
;
A
#
# COMPACT_ATOMS: atom_id res chain seq x y z
N PHE A 1 18.95 -12.59 5.49
CA PHE A 1 18.92 -12.74 6.98
C PHE A 1 18.43 -14.16 7.31
N ILE A 2 18.75 -14.72 8.48
CA ILE A 2 18.20 -16.03 8.89
C ILE A 2 16.98 -15.80 9.77
N LEU A 3 15.83 -16.31 9.33
CA LEU A 3 14.58 -16.30 10.10
C LEU A 3 14.14 -17.76 10.29
N ASN A 4 13.99 -18.19 11.54
CA ASN A 4 13.59 -19.56 11.91
C ASN A 4 14.42 -20.69 11.26
N GLY A 5 15.73 -20.48 11.06
CA GLY A 5 16.63 -21.48 10.48
C GLY A 5 16.65 -21.55 8.95
N TYR A 6 15.89 -20.71 8.26
CA TYR A 6 15.91 -20.61 6.79
C TYR A 6 16.70 -19.38 6.33
N GLN A 7 17.53 -19.55 5.31
CA GLN A 7 18.24 -18.44 4.67
C GLN A 7 17.28 -17.64 3.79
N VAL A 8 16.97 -16.41 4.22
CA VAL A 8 16.14 -15.48 3.44
C VAL A 8 17.06 -14.63 2.56
N ASN A 9 16.91 -14.80 1.24
CA ASN A 9 17.68 -14.10 0.20
C ASN A 9 16.93 -12.89 -0.40
N GLY A 10 15.82 -12.46 0.20
CA GLY A 10 15.05 -11.31 -0.25
C GLY A 10 15.79 -10.00 -0.01
N TYR A 11 15.84 -9.15 -1.04
CA TYR A 11 16.32 -7.77 -0.97
C TYR A 11 15.38 -6.83 -1.73
N ILE A 12 15.53 -5.53 -1.48
CA ILE A 12 14.76 -4.49 -2.17
C ILE A 12 15.57 -3.99 -3.36
N ILE A 13 14.95 -3.99 -4.53
CA ILE A 13 15.47 -3.45 -5.78
C ILE A 13 14.80 -2.10 -6.01
N ILE A 14 15.58 -1.03 -5.95
CA ILE A 14 15.11 0.32 -6.26
C ILE A 14 15.52 0.62 -7.70
N LYS A 15 14.55 0.89 -8.59
CA LYS A 15 14.85 1.24 -9.99
C LYS A 15 13.83 2.21 -10.57
N ALA A 16 14.24 3.00 -11.56
CA ALA A 16 13.35 3.90 -12.28
C ALA A 16 12.25 3.13 -13.04
N GLY A 17 11.07 3.73 -13.17
CA GLY A 17 9.94 3.19 -13.90
C GLY A 17 8.98 4.27 -14.38
N THR A 18 7.90 3.86 -15.06
CA THR A 18 6.83 4.76 -15.47
C THR A 18 5.84 4.90 -14.32
N GLY A 19 5.98 5.98 -13.53
CA GLY A 19 5.18 6.22 -12.33
C GLY A 19 5.80 5.65 -11.04
N CYS A 20 5.10 5.82 -9.92
CA CYS A 20 5.50 5.38 -8.60
C CYS A 20 4.71 4.12 -8.23
N SER A 21 5.38 3.05 -7.81
CA SER A 21 4.71 1.83 -7.33
C SER A 21 5.67 0.87 -6.61
N ALA A 22 5.12 0.00 -5.78
CA ALA A 22 5.84 -1.11 -5.18
C ALA A 22 4.95 -2.34 -5.02
N ALA A 23 5.55 -3.52 -5.04
CA ALA A 23 4.83 -4.77 -4.72
C ALA A 23 4.44 -4.83 -3.23
N SER A 24 3.42 -5.59 -2.84
CA SER A 24 3.08 -5.73 -1.42
C SER A 24 3.87 -6.87 -0.75
N GLY A 25 4.54 -6.56 0.36
CA GLY A 25 5.17 -7.57 1.23
C GLY A 25 6.29 -8.40 0.58
N PRO A 26 6.75 -9.49 1.24
CA PRO A 26 7.77 -10.38 0.71
C PRO A 26 7.25 -11.36 -0.36
N GLY A 27 5.96 -11.27 -0.75
CA GLY A 27 5.18 -12.30 -1.47
C GLY A 27 5.49 -13.73 -1.01
N ASN A 28 6.03 -14.62 -1.85
CA ASN A 28 6.27 -16.03 -1.47
C ASN A 28 7.43 -16.27 -0.46
N GLY A 29 7.86 -15.24 0.26
CA GLY A 29 8.74 -15.36 1.44
C GLY A 29 10.25 -15.29 1.17
N ASN A 30 10.70 -15.45 -0.09
CA ASN A 30 12.12 -15.44 -0.44
C ASN A 30 12.46 -14.64 -1.71
N GLU A 31 11.49 -13.94 -2.27
CA GLU A 31 11.67 -13.17 -3.50
C GLU A 31 12.16 -11.76 -3.20
N SER A 32 12.97 -11.22 -4.10
CA SER A 32 13.30 -9.80 -4.08
C SER A 32 12.10 -8.98 -4.54
N ARG A 33 11.98 -7.76 -4.03
CA ARG A 33 10.87 -6.88 -4.35
C ARG A 33 11.36 -5.62 -5.01
N THR A 34 10.63 -5.17 -6.02
CA THR A 34 10.96 -3.96 -6.77
C THR A 34 10.13 -2.80 -6.27
N VAL A 35 10.80 -1.67 -6.05
CA VAL A 35 10.22 -0.36 -5.80
C VAL A 35 10.57 0.53 -6.98
N TYR A 36 9.55 1.22 -7.50
CA TYR A 36 9.66 2.30 -8.46
C TYR A 36 9.41 3.61 -7.71
N PRO A 37 10.47 4.26 -7.20
CA PRO A 37 10.33 5.49 -6.45
C PRO A 37 10.08 6.68 -7.38
N CYS A 38 9.62 7.78 -6.79
CA CYS A 38 9.54 9.08 -7.41
C CYS A 38 10.48 10.07 -6.71
N GLN A 39 10.53 11.34 -7.12
CA GLN A 39 11.51 12.30 -6.57
C GLN A 39 11.04 12.99 -5.28
N GLU A 40 10.02 12.45 -4.60
CA GLU A 40 9.44 13.04 -3.39
C GLU A 40 9.53 12.11 -2.18
N PHE A 41 9.94 12.65 -1.03
CA PHE A 41 10.16 11.87 0.19
C PHE A 41 8.90 11.13 0.66
N LEU A 42 7.74 11.77 0.63
CA LEU A 42 6.48 11.17 1.08
C LEU A 42 6.04 10.03 0.16
N ILE A 43 6.17 10.22 -1.16
CA ILE A 43 5.88 9.18 -2.14
C ILE A 43 6.84 8.00 -1.96
N ASN A 44 8.14 8.25 -1.80
CA ASN A 44 9.09 7.16 -1.58
C ASN A 44 8.83 6.41 -0.28
N SER A 45 8.42 7.13 0.77
CA SER A 45 8.01 6.50 2.04
C SER A 45 6.74 5.66 1.87
N HIS A 46 5.78 6.12 1.08
CA HIS A 46 4.56 5.37 0.71
C HIS A 46 4.91 4.04 0.02
N GLU A 47 5.76 4.08 -1.01
CA GLU A 47 6.16 2.87 -1.73
C GLU A 47 6.95 1.88 -0.85
N MET A 48 7.79 2.39 0.05
CA MET A 48 8.50 1.56 1.02
C MET A 48 7.55 0.92 2.04
N LEU A 49 6.45 1.59 2.41
CA LEU A 49 5.45 0.99 3.29
C LEU A 49 4.68 -0.14 2.58
N HIS A 50 4.39 -0.03 1.29
CA HIS A 50 3.84 -1.14 0.52
C HIS A 50 4.76 -2.37 0.54
N MET A 51 6.09 -2.18 0.43
CA MET A 51 7.05 -3.28 0.59
C MET A 51 6.95 -3.99 1.94
N LEU A 52 6.62 -3.24 3.00
CA LEU A 52 6.42 -3.77 4.35
C LEU A 52 5.01 -4.36 4.55
N ASN A 53 4.28 -4.59 3.46
CA ASN A 53 2.91 -5.09 3.43
C ASN A 53 1.87 -4.08 3.96
N GLY A 54 2.19 -2.77 3.92
CA GLY A 54 1.23 -1.71 4.17
C GLY A 54 0.19 -1.64 3.04
N ALA A 55 -1.08 -1.74 3.40
CA ALA A 55 -2.20 -1.46 2.51
C ALA A 55 -2.57 0.02 2.55
N HIS A 56 -3.24 0.52 1.51
CA HIS A 56 -3.82 1.85 1.59
C HIS A 56 -4.86 1.96 2.71
N VAL A 57 -4.91 3.11 3.38
CA VAL A 57 -5.81 3.32 4.51
C VAL A 57 -7.27 3.24 4.07
N GLN A 58 -7.61 3.78 2.89
CA GLN A 58 -8.96 3.67 2.33
C GLN A 58 -9.31 2.25 1.86
N GLN A 59 -8.43 1.25 2.00
CA GLN A 59 -8.75 -0.16 1.76
C GLN A 59 -8.91 -0.93 3.07
N GLY A 60 -8.66 -0.31 4.24
CA GLY A 60 -8.80 -0.96 5.53
C GLY A 60 -10.25 -1.40 5.81
N PHE A 61 -10.40 -2.54 6.49
CA PHE A 61 -11.71 -3.17 6.76
C PHE A 61 -12.67 -2.32 7.62
N ILE A 62 -12.15 -1.32 8.34
CA ILE A 62 -12.95 -0.40 9.17
C ILE A 62 -13.26 0.93 8.47
N ARG A 63 -12.77 1.16 7.25
CA ARG A 63 -12.83 2.48 6.59
C ARG A 63 -14.25 3.05 6.52
N ASP A 64 -15.26 2.20 6.35
CA ASP A 64 -16.65 2.62 6.10
C ASP A 64 -17.28 3.24 7.37
N ARG A 65 -16.59 3.14 8.52
CA ARG A 65 -16.93 3.86 9.76
C ARG A 65 -16.46 5.32 9.75
N TYR A 66 -15.54 5.68 8.86
CA TYR A 66 -14.83 6.97 8.85
C TYR A 66 -14.96 7.72 7.53
N MET A 67 -15.23 7.03 6.42
CA MET A 67 -15.35 7.63 5.10
C MET A 67 -16.36 6.89 4.21
N SER A 68 -16.81 7.57 3.16
CA SER A 68 -17.60 7.00 2.07
C SER A 68 -16.84 7.10 0.75
N ILE A 69 -16.97 6.09 -0.10
CA ILE A 69 -16.43 6.10 -1.46
C ILE A 69 -17.55 6.47 -2.45
N ASN A 70 -17.35 7.51 -3.25
CA ASN A 70 -18.26 7.86 -4.34
C ASN A 70 -17.82 7.18 -5.64
N ASN A 71 -18.36 5.99 -5.91
CA ASN A 71 -18.00 5.18 -7.07
C ASN A 71 -18.27 5.86 -8.41
N ASP A 72 -19.27 6.75 -8.50
CA ASP A 72 -19.62 7.45 -9.74
C ASP A 72 -18.51 8.43 -10.20
N ASN A 73 -17.65 8.85 -9.27
CA ASN A 73 -16.53 9.76 -9.54
C ASN A 73 -15.20 9.02 -9.80
N ILE A 74 -15.21 7.68 -9.82
CA ILE A 74 -14.00 6.87 -10.00
C ILE A 74 -13.96 6.35 -11.43
N GLN A 75 -12.79 6.44 -12.07
CA GLN A 75 -12.59 5.83 -13.38
C GLN A 75 -12.88 4.32 -13.27
N PRO A 76 -13.71 3.72 -14.14
CA PRO A 76 -14.12 2.32 -13.99
C PRO A 76 -12.96 1.33 -13.85
N SER A 77 -11.84 1.58 -14.54
CA SER A 77 -10.63 0.76 -14.48
C SER A 77 -9.88 0.84 -13.15
N LEU A 78 -10.23 1.79 -12.27
CA LEU A 78 -9.57 2.03 -10.98
C LEU A 78 -10.46 1.70 -9.77
N LEU A 79 -11.71 1.24 -9.97
CA LEU A 79 -12.63 0.91 -8.89
C LEU A 79 -12.02 -0.08 -7.88
N PHE A 80 -11.28 -1.08 -8.39
CA PHE A 80 -10.63 -2.10 -7.56
C PHE A 80 -9.68 -1.52 -6.49
N SER A 81 -9.09 -0.34 -6.74
CA SER A 81 -8.17 0.32 -5.79
C SER A 81 -8.87 0.89 -4.55
N TYR A 82 -10.21 0.85 -4.55
CA TYR A 82 -11.07 1.25 -3.45
C TYR A 82 -11.82 0.06 -2.85
N ASP A 83 -11.50 -1.19 -3.21
CA ASP A 83 -12.12 -2.36 -2.57
C ASP A 83 -11.62 -2.51 -1.12
N ALA A 84 -12.54 -2.84 -0.20
CA ALA A 84 -12.21 -3.06 1.21
C ALA A 84 -11.57 -4.42 1.35
N TYR A 85 -10.50 -4.49 2.14
CA TYR A 85 -10.07 -5.76 2.68
C TYR A 85 -11.09 -6.29 3.70
N LEU A 86 -11.25 -7.60 3.72
CA LEU A 86 -11.97 -8.28 4.79
C LEU A 86 -11.09 -8.33 6.04
N ASP A 87 -11.71 -8.34 7.21
CA ASP A 87 -11.00 -8.64 8.45
C ASP A 87 -10.65 -10.14 8.50
N ASP A 88 -9.40 -10.46 8.17
CA ASP A 88 -8.85 -11.81 8.20
C ASP A 88 -7.95 -12.06 9.41
N GLY A 89 -7.89 -11.09 10.35
CA GLY A 89 -7.02 -11.14 11.52
C GLY A 89 -5.54 -10.83 11.27
N ASN A 90 -5.14 -10.51 10.02
CA ASN A 90 -3.74 -10.22 9.67
C ASN A 90 -3.39 -8.73 9.70
N PHE A 91 -4.32 -7.87 10.12
CA PHE A 91 -4.09 -6.44 10.26
C PHE A 91 -3.37 -6.13 11.58
N TYR A 92 -2.14 -5.61 11.49
CA TYR A 92 -1.35 -5.21 12.65
C TYR A 92 -1.92 -4.00 13.40
N ASN A 93 -2.76 -3.19 12.76
CA ASN A 93 -3.48 -2.10 13.41
C ASN A 93 -4.91 -2.00 12.89
N THR A 94 -5.78 -1.43 13.72
CA THR A 94 -7.18 -1.11 13.42
C THR A 94 -7.42 0.39 13.54
N TYR A 95 -6.37 1.20 13.29
CA TYR A 95 -6.46 2.64 13.40
C TYR A 95 -6.68 3.24 12.00
N PHE A 96 -7.71 4.06 11.85
CA PHE A 96 -7.94 4.80 10.63
C PHE A 96 -7.23 6.15 10.72
N ASP A 97 -6.13 6.30 9.99
CA ASP A 97 -5.33 7.53 9.97
C ASP A 97 -5.51 8.26 8.63
N PRO A 98 -6.34 9.32 8.56
CA PRO A 98 -6.52 10.08 7.32
C PRO A 98 -5.28 10.91 6.93
N ALA A 99 -4.32 11.09 7.83
CA ALA A 99 -3.07 11.81 7.56
C ALA A 99 -1.91 10.89 7.13
N SER A 100 -2.16 9.57 7.07
CA SER A 100 -1.17 8.59 6.64
C SER A 100 -0.71 8.86 5.21
N THR A 101 0.57 8.65 4.92
CA THR A 101 1.08 8.69 3.54
C THR A 101 0.43 7.62 2.65
N LEU A 102 -0.13 6.55 3.25
CA LEU A 102 -0.88 5.49 2.55
C LEU A 102 -2.37 5.83 2.32
N MET A 103 -2.82 7.01 2.74
CA MET A 103 -4.18 7.47 2.46
C MET A 103 -4.20 8.15 1.09
N TYR A 104 -5.11 7.75 0.20
CA TYR A 104 -5.36 8.51 -1.02
C TYR A 104 -5.84 9.92 -0.69
N GLY A 105 -5.26 10.90 -1.39
CA GLY A 105 -5.71 12.29 -1.30
C GLY A 105 -7.13 12.44 -1.82
N SER A 106 -7.88 13.37 -1.23
CA SER A 106 -9.11 13.84 -1.85
C SER A 106 -8.77 14.77 -3.01
N LYS A 107 -9.61 14.76 -4.05
CA LYS A 107 -9.55 15.81 -5.07
C LYS A 107 -9.84 17.13 -4.34
N VAL A 108 -8.87 18.03 -4.32
CA VAL A 108 -9.12 19.41 -3.87
C VAL A 108 -10.13 19.99 -4.85
N SER A 109 -11.29 20.41 -4.34
CA SER A 109 -12.24 21.17 -5.16
C SER A 109 -11.56 22.48 -5.57
N ASP A 110 -11.55 22.77 -6.87
CA ASP A 110 -11.14 24.07 -7.40
C ASP A 110 -11.93 25.22 -6.76
#